data_AF-A0A5E6Y3T1-F1
#
_entry.id   AF-A0A5E6Y3T1-F1
#
_cell.length_a   1.000
_cell.length_b   1.000
_cell.length_c   1.000
_cell.angle_alpha   90.00
_cell.angle_beta   90.00
_cell.angle_gamma   90.00
#
_symmetry.space_group_name_H-M   'P 1'
#
loop_
_entity.id
_entity.type
_entity.pdbx_description
1 polymer ?
#
loop_
_entity_poly.entity_id
_entity_poly.type
_entity_poly.pdbx_seq_one_letter_code
_entity_poly.pdbx_strand_id
1 'polypeptide(L)'
;MQREQPDALAQWLSDPYSASHGGESLAQLSERVAAWLAAFNSPGSTLAVTHPQVIRAVLGQLLDCPLAALQRIDVLPLAKLQLSFNGQWRVRLL
;
A
#
# COMPACT_ATOMS: atom_id res chain seq x y z
N MET A 1 11.51 10.20 22.44
CA MET A 1 10.94 10.27 21.08
C MET A 1 9.59 9.59 20.95
N GLN A 2 9.45 8.25 20.92
CA GLN A 2 8.10 7.65 20.73
C GLN A 2 7.22 7.59 22.00
N ARG A 3 7.80 7.79 23.20
CA ARG A 3 7.08 7.76 24.49
C ARG A 3 6.37 9.06 24.86
N GLU A 4 6.53 10.13 24.10
CA GLU A 4 6.18 11.50 24.55
C GLU A 4 4.92 12.08 23.90
N GLN A 5 4.28 11.38 22.94
CA GLN A 5 3.11 11.90 22.21
C GLN A 5 2.08 10.80 21.88
N PRO A 6 1.37 10.25 22.89
CA PRO A 6 0.42 9.17 22.70
C PRO A 6 -0.75 9.54 21.77
N ASP A 7 -1.22 10.79 21.82
CA ASP A 7 -2.33 11.26 21.00
C ASP A 7 -1.96 11.35 19.52
N ALA A 8 -0.75 11.85 19.21
CA ALA A 8 -0.25 11.91 17.84
C ALA A 8 -0.07 10.51 17.23
N LEU A 9 0.34 9.53 18.06
CA LEU A 9 0.43 8.13 17.66
C LEU A 9 -0.96 7.53 17.41
N ALA A 10 -1.91 7.74 18.32
CA ALA A 10 -3.29 7.26 18.16
C ALA A 10 -3.95 7.84 16.91
N GLN A 11 -3.73 9.13 16.63
CA GLN A 11 -4.19 9.77 15.41
C GLN A 11 -3.54 9.15 14.17
N TRP A 12 -2.23 8.93 14.18
CA TRP A 12 -1.53 8.28 13.05
C TRP A 12 -2.03 6.85 12.76
N LEU A 13 -2.34 6.08 13.82
CA LEU A 13 -2.83 4.71 13.66
C LEU A 13 -4.29 4.64 13.18
N SER A 14 -5.10 5.66 13.45
CA SER A 14 -6.53 5.67 13.16
C SER A 14 -6.93 6.44 11.90
N ASP A 15 -6.17 7.48 11.54
CA ASP A 15 -6.44 8.34 10.39
C ASP A 15 -5.42 8.08 9.25
N PRO A 16 -5.85 7.49 8.11
CA PRO A 16 -4.96 7.22 6.99
C PRO A 16 -4.39 8.48 6.31
N TYR A 17 -4.95 9.66 6.59
CA TYR A 17 -4.44 10.94 6.09
C TYR A 17 -3.43 11.60 7.03
N SER A 18 -3.30 11.10 8.26
CA SER A 18 -2.38 11.66 9.23
C SER A 18 -0.92 11.49 8.79
N ALA A 19 -0.17 12.58 8.90
CA ALA A 19 1.28 12.66 8.71
C ALA A 19 1.94 13.35 9.91
N SER A 20 1.39 13.16 11.12
CA SER A 20 1.86 13.81 12.36
C SER A 20 3.35 13.59 12.66
N HIS A 21 3.91 12.50 12.14
CA HIS A 21 5.33 12.16 12.21
C HIS A 21 6.22 12.92 11.20
N GLY A 22 5.65 13.81 10.37
CA GLY A 22 6.38 14.62 9.38
C GLY A 22 6.81 13.84 8.13
N GLY A 23 6.31 12.62 7.94
CA GLY A 23 6.60 11.77 6.77
C GLY A 23 5.41 11.67 5.81
N GLU A 24 5.42 10.62 4.99
CA GLU A 24 4.32 10.30 4.06
C GLU A 24 3.14 9.63 4.81
N SER A 25 1.91 10.07 4.55
CA SER A 25 0.70 9.41 5.06
C SER A 25 0.33 8.17 4.22
N LEU A 26 -0.55 7.32 4.75
CA LEU A 26 -1.04 6.15 4.01
C LEU A 26 -1.80 6.57 2.73
N ALA A 27 -2.53 7.68 2.79
CA ALA A 27 -3.21 8.26 1.63
C ALA A 27 -2.21 8.69 0.54
N GLN A 28 -1.15 9.42 0.91
CA GLN A 28 -0.11 9.86 -0.04
C GLN A 28 0.63 8.68 -0.68
N LEU A 29 0.98 7.67 0.12
CA LEU A 29 1.57 6.43 -0.38
C LEU A 29 0.63 5.75 -1.40
N SER A 30 -0.66 5.67 -1.09
CA SER A 30 -1.65 5.02 -1.95
C SER A 30 -1.81 5.75 -3.28
N GLU A 31 -1.87 7.09 -3.26
CA GLU A 31 -1.91 7.91 -4.47
C GLU A 31 -0.66 7.72 -5.33
N ARG A 32 0.53 7.73 -4.71
CA ARG A 32 1.80 7.52 -5.43
C ARG A 32 1.88 6.14 -6.07
N VAL A 33 1.43 5.10 -5.37
CA VAL A 33 1.40 3.73 -5.90
C VAL A 33 0.36 3.60 -7.01
N ALA A 34 -0.80 4.24 -6.88
CA ALA A 34 -1.83 4.27 -7.92
C ALA A 34 -1.31 4.93 -9.21
N ALA A 35 -0.66 6.08 -9.09
CA ALA A 35 -0.03 6.77 -10.21
C ALA A 35 1.05 5.90 -10.88
N TRP A 36 1.88 5.23 -10.08
CA TRP A 36 2.88 4.30 -10.61
C TRP A 36 2.26 3.11 -11.36
N LEU A 37 1.21 2.48 -10.79
CA LEU A 37 0.48 1.38 -11.44
C LEU A 37 -0.18 1.82 -12.75
N ALA A 38 -0.78 3.02 -12.78
CA ALA A 38 -1.43 3.56 -13.97
C ALA A 38 -0.42 3.85 -15.10
N ALA A 39 0.80 4.26 -14.74
CA ALA A 39 1.89 4.48 -15.70
C ALA A 39 2.64 3.20 -16.08
N PHE A 40 2.36 2.06 -15.44
CA PHE A 40 3.11 0.83 -15.63
C PHE A 40 2.77 0.18 -16.99
N ASN A 41 3.70 0.28 -17.94
CA ASN A 41 3.56 -0.22 -19.31
C ASN A 41 4.70 -1.16 -19.75
N SER A 42 5.49 -1.67 -18.81
CA SER A 42 6.62 -2.53 -19.13
C SER A 42 6.14 -3.87 -19.70
N PRO A 43 6.58 -4.28 -20.90
CA PRO A 43 6.16 -5.53 -21.50
C PRO A 43 6.78 -6.74 -20.79
N GLY A 44 6.07 -7.87 -20.82
CA GLY A 44 6.56 -9.14 -20.29
C GLY A 44 6.40 -9.27 -18.77
N SER A 45 7.34 -9.99 -18.15
CA SER A 45 7.30 -10.31 -16.72
C SER A 45 8.26 -9.42 -15.95
N THR A 46 7.76 -8.70 -14.93
CA THR A 46 8.56 -7.87 -14.03
C THR A 46 8.49 -8.42 -12.61
N LEU A 47 9.65 -8.49 -11.95
CA LEU A 47 9.76 -8.77 -10.53
C LEU A 47 9.99 -7.46 -9.77
N ALA A 48 9.06 -7.09 -8.89
CA ALA A 48 9.22 -5.97 -7.99
C ALA A 48 9.49 -6.48 -6.56
N VAL A 49 10.58 -6.02 -5.96
CA VAL A 49 10.90 -6.27 -4.54
C VAL A 49 10.63 -4.98 -3.78
N THR A 50 9.78 -5.04 -2.77
CA THR A 50 9.29 -3.84 -2.06
C THR A 50 8.87 -4.14 -0.62
N HIS A 51 8.23 -3.17 0.01
CA HIS A 51 7.86 -3.14 1.41
C HIS A 51 6.36 -3.47 1.60
N PRO A 52 5.96 -3.98 2.79
CA PRO A 52 4.56 -4.33 3.10
C PRO A 52 3.54 -3.23 2.79
N GLN A 53 3.84 -1.97 3.09
CA GLN A 53 2.90 -0.87 2.85
C GLN A 53 2.65 -0.61 1.36
N VAL A 54 3.66 -0.83 0.51
CA VAL A 54 3.49 -0.72 -0.95
C VAL A 54 2.59 -1.85 -1.45
N ILE A 55 2.78 -3.07 -0.94
CA ILE A 55 1.92 -4.21 -1.28
C ILE A 55 0.47 -3.94 -0.87
N ARG A 56 0.24 -3.41 0.34
CA ARG A 56 -1.09 -3.01 0.80
C ARG A 56 -1.72 -1.97 -0.11
N ALA A 57 -0.98 -0.92 -0.48
CA ALA A 57 -1.46 0.11 -1.41
C ALA A 57 -1.81 -0.46 -2.80
N VAL A 58 -0.98 -1.35 -3.34
CA VAL A 58 -1.26 -2.07 -4.60
C VAL A 58 -2.56 -2.87 -4.48
N LEU A 59 -2.71 -3.68 -3.44
CA LEU A 59 -3.94 -4.46 -3.21
C LEU A 59 -5.16 -3.56 -3.05
N GLY A 60 -4.99 -2.43 -2.36
CA GLY A 60 -6.01 -1.41 -2.20
C GLY A 60 -6.50 -0.86 -3.52
N GLN A 61 -5.57 -0.46 -4.39
CA GLN A 61 -5.86 0.08 -5.72
C GLN A 61 -6.48 -0.98 -6.66
N LEU A 62 -6.07 -2.24 -6.54
CA LEU A 62 -6.53 -3.31 -7.43
C LEU A 62 -7.90 -3.89 -7.05
N LEU A 63 -8.24 -3.84 -5.76
CA LEU A 63 -9.47 -4.42 -5.20
C LEU A 63 -10.46 -3.35 -4.73
N ASP A 64 -10.25 -2.09 -5.12
CA ASP A 64 -11.05 -0.93 -4.73
C ASP A 64 -11.33 -0.85 -3.22
N CYS A 65 -10.32 -1.20 -2.41
CA CYS A 65 -10.47 -1.20 -0.97
C CYS A 65 -10.39 0.24 -0.42
N PRO A 66 -11.24 0.60 0.56
CA PRO A 66 -11.10 1.88 1.25
C PRO A 66 -9.77 1.94 2.02
N LEU A 67 -9.15 3.12 2.12
CA LEU A 67 -7.85 3.31 2.78
C LEU A 67 -7.77 2.72 4.19
N ALA A 68 -8.86 2.84 4.97
CA ALA A 68 -8.95 2.29 6.32
C ALA A 68 -8.86 0.74 6.36
N ALA A 69 -9.09 0.06 5.24
CA ALA A 69 -8.95 -1.39 5.15
C ALA A 69 -7.50 -1.85 4.97
N LEU A 70 -6.60 -1.00 4.48
CA LEU A 70 -5.24 -1.41 4.11
C LEU A 70 -4.42 -1.89 5.32
N GLN A 71 -4.66 -1.31 6.49
CA GLN A 71 -4.01 -1.74 7.73
C GLN A 71 -4.44 -3.15 8.19
N ARG A 72 -5.59 -3.65 7.71
CA ARG A 72 -6.09 -5.00 8.03
C ARG A 72 -5.51 -6.10 7.13
N ILE A 73 -4.67 -5.74 6.16
CA ILE A 73 -4.05 -6.67 5.25
C ILE A 73 -2.67 -7.06 5.80
N ASP A 74 -2.53 -8.29 6.25
CA ASP A 74 -1.24 -8.81 6.67
C ASP A 74 -0.40 -9.19 5.45
N VAL A 75 0.81 -8.63 5.40
CA VAL A 75 1.82 -8.95 4.39
C VAL A 75 3.01 -9.53 5.13
N LEU A 76 3.11 -10.85 5.11
CA LEU A 76 4.16 -11.56 5.83
C LEU A 76 5.55 -11.30 5.21
N PRO A 77 6.63 -11.43 5.99
CA PRO A 77 7.97 -11.42 5.45
C PRO A 77 8.12 -12.42 4.31
N LEU A 78 8.75 -12.00 3.21
CA LEU A 78 8.96 -12.81 2.00
C LEU A 78 7.67 -13.31 1.31
N ALA A 79 6.50 -12.78 1.67
CA ALA A 79 5.26 -13.06 0.97
C ALA A 79 5.39 -12.71 -0.52
N LYS A 80 4.78 -13.53 -1.37
CA LYS A 80 4.78 -13.34 -2.82
C LYS A 80 3.35 -13.20 -3.31
N LEU A 81 3.18 -12.28 -4.25
CA LEU A 81 1.95 -12.11 -4.99
C LEU A 81 2.31 -11.94 -6.46
N GLN A 82 1.44 -12.44 -7.32
CA GLN A 82 1.57 -12.28 -8.76
C GLN A 82 0.43 -11.40 -9.25
N LEU A 83 0.79 -10.35 -9.99
CA LEU A 83 -0.17 -9.49 -10.67
C LEU A 83 -0.19 -9.83 -12.15
N SER A 84 -1.38 -9.81 -12.75
CA SER A 84 -1.55 -9.93 -14.19
C SER A 84 -2.60 -8.95 -14.68
N PHE A 85 -2.40 -8.41 -15.87
CA PHE A 85 -3.32 -7.48 -16.50
C PHE A 85 -3.81 -8.06 -17.83
N ASN A 86 -5.13 -8.20 -17.98
CA ASN A 86 -5.79 -8.58 -19.24
C ASN A 86 -7.14 -7.85 -19.33
N GLY A 87 -7.09 -6.54 -19.61
CA GLY A 87 -8.24 -5.63 -19.53
C GLY A 87 -8.61 -5.21 -18.11
N GLN A 88 -8.29 -6.04 -17.12
CA GLN A 88 -8.42 -5.77 -15.70
C GLN A 88 -7.27 -6.41 -14.93
N TRP A 89 -6.93 -5.82 -13.78
CA TRP A 89 -5.92 -6.39 -12.89
C TRP A 89 -6.47 -7.62 -12.14
N ARG A 90 -5.61 -8.61 -11.98
CA ARG A 90 -5.87 -9.79 -11.14
C ARG A 90 -4.67 -10.04 -10.25
N VAL A 91 -4.95 -10.36 -9.00
CA VAL A 91 -3.95 -10.79 -8.01
C VAL A 91 -4.06 -12.30 -7.79
N ARG A 92 -2.91 -12.96 -7.70
CA ARG A 92 -2.77 -14.35 -7.25
C ARG A 92 -1.85 -14.36 -6.04
N LEU A 93 -2.31 -15.01 -4.98
CA LEU A 93 -1.52 -15.30 -3.78
C LEU A 93 -0.69 -16.56 -4.03
N LEU A 94 0.56 -16.58 -3.56
CA LEU A 94 1.51 -17.68 -3.74
C LEU A 94 1.96 -18.26 -2.40
#